data_AF-A0A8W8N661-F1
#
_entry.id   AF-A0A8W8N661-F1
#
_cell.length_a   1.000
_cell.length_b   1.000
_cell.length_c   1.000
_cell.angle_alpha   90.00
_cell.angle_beta   90.00
_cell.angle_gamma   90.00
#
_symmetry.space_group_name_H-M   'P 1'
#
loop_
_entity.id
_entity.type
_entity.pdbx_description
1 polymer ?
#
loop_
_entity_poly.entity_id
_entity_poly.type
_entity_poly.pdbx_seq_one_letter_code
_entity_poly.pdbx_strand_id
1 'polypeptide(L)'
;EQDEPRSRTQIIKIKEGLSKLPPAHYQTLRFLLAHLNRVTEQKATNMMGSDNLAIVFAPTLMRCPEPDPMMSLMNAQFEQKALETMLVKFRDLFSRMSTTQNFEANAKRPSFDALRISDQTPHFDKV
;
A
#
# COMPACT_ATOMS: atom_id res chain seq x y z
N GLU A 1 -8.01 1.25 27.08
CA GLU A 1 -7.00 0.21 27.40
C GLU A 1 -7.30 -1.22 26.91
N GLN A 2 -8.51 -1.59 26.48
CA GLN A 2 -8.82 -3.00 26.10
C GLN A 2 -8.48 -3.42 24.65
N ASP A 3 -8.03 -2.51 23.77
CA ASP A 3 -7.77 -2.81 22.34
C ASP A 3 -6.31 -3.13 21.98
N GLU A 4 -5.36 -2.91 22.89
CA GLU A 4 -3.93 -3.07 22.62
C GLU A 4 -3.50 -4.51 22.21
N PRO A 5 -3.97 -5.59 22.89
CA PRO A 5 -3.55 -6.96 22.53
C PRO A 5 -4.15 -7.44 21.19
N ARG A 6 -5.36 -6.97 20.83
CA ARG A 6 -5.97 -7.23 19.52
C ARG A 6 -5.20 -6.55 18.41
N SER A 7 -4.78 -5.30 18.63
CA SER A 7 -3.99 -4.53 17.67
C SER A 7 -2.61 -5.15 17.39
N ARG A 8 -1.90 -5.62 18.42
CA ARG A 8 -0.60 -6.32 18.24
C ARG A 8 -0.75 -7.61 17.43
N THR A 9 -1.77 -8.41 17.74
CA THR A 9 -2.04 -9.66 17.00
C THR A 9 -2.31 -9.39 15.52
N GLN A 10 -3.05 -8.32 15.20
CA GLN A 10 -3.29 -7.92 13.80
C GLN A 10 -2.01 -7.54 13.07
N ILE A 11 -1.14 -6.75 13.71
CA ILE A 11 0.17 -6.36 13.15
C ILE A 11 1.01 -7.58 12.81
N ILE A 12 1.07 -8.58 13.72
CA ILE A 12 1.83 -9.82 13.50
C ILE A 12 1.30 -10.57 12.28
N LYS A 13 -0.02 -10.83 12.22
CA LYS A 13 -0.65 -11.54 11.09
C LYS A 13 -0.41 -10.83 9.75
N ILE A 14 -0.48 -9.50 9.74
CA ILE A 14 -0.20 -8.71 8.54
C ILE A 14 1.27 -8.83 8.15
N LYS A 15 2.22 -8.75 9.11
CA LYS A 15 3.65 -8.95 8.83
C LYS A 15 3.95 -10.33 8.24
N GLU A 16 3.28 -11.37 8.73
CA GLU A 16 3.38 -12.73 8.18
C GLU A 16 2.83 -12.84 6.76
N GLY A 17 1.77 -12.09 6.43
CA GLY A 17 1.26 -12.00 5.05
C GLY A 17 2.25 -11.27 4.14
N LEU A 18 2.77 -10.13 4.60
CA LEU A 18 3.74 -9.32 3.86
C LEU A 18 5.05 -10.07 3.60
N SER A 19 5.51 -10.92 4.54
CA SER A 19 6.75 -11.70 4.38
C SER A 19 6.66 -12.80 3.31
N LYS A 20 5.44 -13.18 2.89
CA LYS A 20 5.21 -14.16 1.83
C LYS A 20 5.20 -13.54 0.43
N LEU A 21 5.20 -12.21 0.32
CA LEU A 21 5.21 -11.54 -0.97
C LEU A 21 6.59 -11.66 -1.65
N PRO A 22 6.65 -11.84 -2.97
CA PRO A 22 7.89 -11.69 -3.71
C PRO A 22 8.55 -10.32 -3.44
N PRO A 23 9.89 -10.22 -3.43
CA PRO A 23 10.58 -8.99 -3.04
C PRO A 23 10.13 -7.74 -3.79
N ALA A 24 9.90 -7.85 -5.11
CA ALA A 24 9.41 -6.74 -5.92
C ALA A 24 8.01 -6.27 -5.49
N HIS A 25 7.09 -7.20 -5.23
CA HIS A 25 5.73 -6.87 -4.78
C HIS A 25 5.76 -6.22 -3.40
N TYR A 26 6.57 -6.74 -2.47
CA TYR A 26 6.73 -6.16 -1.14
C TYR A 26 7.23 -4.71 -1.22
N GLN A 27 8.27 -4.43 -2.01
CA GLN A 27 8.81 -3.07 -2.12
C GLN A 27 7.82 -2.10 -2.78
N THR A 28 7.14 -2.52 -3.84
CA THR A 28 6.11 -1.72 -4.51
C THR A 28 4.97 -1.40 -3.55
N LEU A 29 4.44 -2.42 -2.85
CA LEU A 29 3.37 -2.25 -1.88
C LEU A 29 3.79 -1.31 -0.75
N ARG A 30 4.98 -1.52 -0.17
CA ARG A 30 5.52 -0.65 0.88
C ARG A 30 5.64 0.80 0.43
N PHE A 31 6.14 1.03 -0.79
CA PHE A 31 6.28 2.39 -1.34
C PHE A 31 4.92 3.05 -1.54
N LEU A 32 3.96 2.32 -2.11
CA LEU A 32 2.59 2.81 -2.30
C LEU A 32 1.93 3.14 -0.95
N LEU A 33 1.97 2.21 0.01
CA LEU A 33 1.39 2.42 1.34
C LEU A 33 2.04 3.60 2.07
N ALA A 34 3.34 3.83 1.87
CA ALA A 34 4.02 5.01 2.41
C ALA A 34 3.44 6.31 1.84
N HIS A 35 3.17 6.35 0.53
CA HIS A 35 2.53 7.50 -0.11
C HIS A 35 1.10 7.69 0.40
N LEU A 36 0.29 6.64 0.41
CA LEU A 36 -1.09 6.70 0.89
C LEU A 36 -1.18 7.11 2.36
N ASN A 37 -0.26 6.65 3.21
CA ASN A 37 -0.19 7.08 4.60
C ASN A 37 0.00 8.61 4.71
N ARG A 38 0.88 9.22 3.90
CA ARG A 38 1.02 10.69 3.83
C ARG A 38 -0.24 11.39 3.32
N VAL A 39 -0.97 10.78 2.40
CA VAL A 39 -2.29 11.30 1.96
C VAL A 39 -3.26 11.34 3.13
N THR A 40 -3.30 10.29 3.97
CA THR A 40 -4.16 10.28 5.16
C THR A 40 -3.79 11.32 6.21
N GLU A 41 -2.50 11.68 6.33
CA GLU A 41 -2.05 12.76 7.22
C GLU A 41 -2.61 14.13 6.79
N GLN A 42 -3.05 14.29 5.54
CA GLN A 42 -3.66 15.50 4.99
C GLN A 42 -5.20 15.44 4.92
N LYS A 43 -5.85 14.51 5.65
CA LYS A 43 -7.32 14.29 5.62
C LYS A 43 -8.12 15.59 5.84
N ALA A 44 -7.63 16.53 6.64
CA ALA A 44 -8.32 17.80 6.90
C ALA A 44 -8.51 18.67 5.65
N THR A 45 -7.65 18.52 4.63
CA THR A 45 -7.67 19.31 3.39
C THR A 45 -8.18 18.50 2.20
N ASN A 46 -7.75 17.24 2.06
CA ASN A 46 -8.13 16.40 0.91
C ASN A 46 -9.37 15.54 1.17
N MET A 47 -9.90 15.49 2.39
CA MET A 47 -11.04 14.67 2.82
C MET A 47 -10.86 13.16 2.63
N MET A 48 -9.62 12.70 2.42
CA MET A 48 -9.27 11.30 2.20
C MET A 48 -8.63 10.69 3.44
N GLY A 49 -9.44 9.98 4.24
CA GLY A 49 -8.95 9.15 5.34
C GLY A 49 -8.53 7.74 4.90
N SER A 50 -7.96 6.98 5.83
CA SER A 50 -7.57 5.58 5.60
C SER A 50 -8.75 4.70 5.18
N ASP A 51 -9.93 5.00 5.70
CA ASP A 51 -11.21 4.39 5.36
C ASP A 51 -11.56 4.59 3.87
N ASN A 52 -11.54 5.84 3.40
CA ASN A 52 -11.85 6.18 2.01
C ASN A 52 -10.80 5.61 1.04
N LEU A 53 -9.52 5.71 1.40
CA LEU A 53 -8.45 5.14 0.58
C LEU A 53 -8.52 3.62 0.52
N ALA A 54 -8.89 2.95 1.61
CA ALA A 54 -9.03 1.50 1.62
C ALA A 54 -10.15 1.02 0.67
N ILE A 55 -11.29 1.72 0.63
CA ILE A 55 -12.40 1.42 -0.30
C ILE A 55 -11.92 1.43 -1.75
N VAL A 56 -11.13 2.44 -2.12
CA VAL A 56 -10.69 2.65 -3.52
C VAL A 56 -9.59 1.67 -3.90
N PHE A 57 -8.60 1.48 -3.03
CA PHE A 57 -7.39 0.74 -3.36
C PHE A 57 -7.48 -0.77 -3.07
N ALA A 58 -8.32 -1.22 -2.13
CA ALA A 58 -8.39 -2.64 -1.78
C ALA A 58 -8.73 -3.54 -2.98
N PRO A 59 -9.74 -3.23 -3.83
CA PRO A 59 -10.07 -4.05 -5.00
C PRO A 59 -8.97 -4.10 -6.06
N THR A 60 -8.05 -3.14 -6.05
CA THR A 60 -6.94 -3.04 -7.01
C THR A 60 -5.70 -3.77 -6.50
N LEU A 61 -5.45 -3.75 -5.19
CA LEU A 61 -4.26 -4.33 -4.56
C LEU A 61 -4.46 -5.77 -4.10
N MET A 62 -5.69 -6.15 -3.79
CA MET A 62 -6.06 -7.48 -3.35
C MET A 62 -7.12 -8.00 -4.30
N ARG A 63 -6.96 -9.24 -4.73
CA ARG A 63 -7.97 -9.93 -5.53
C ARG A 63 -8.22 -11.29 -4.90
N CYS A 64 -9.43 -11.46 -4.39
CA CYS A 64 -9.91 -12.78 -4.05
C CYS A 64 -10.07 -13.63 -5.33
N PRO A 65 -9.43 -14.81 -5.44
CA PRO A 65 -9.60 -15.69 -6.59
C PRO A 65 -10.90 -16.52 -6.53
N GLU A 66 -11.78 -16.26 -5.57
CA GLU A 66 -12.99 -17.06 -5.34
C GLU A 66 -14.02 -16.88 -6.47
N PRO A 67 -14.53 -17.99 -7.06
CA PRO A 67 -15.50 -17.93 -8.15
C PRO A 67 -16.91 -17.62 -7.68
N ASP A 68 -17.24 -17.84 -6.40
CA ASP A 68 -18.56 -17.53 -5.84
C ASP A 68 -18.70 -16.02 -5.56
N PRO A 69 -19.65 -15.32 -6.21
CA PRO A 69 -19.87 -13.89 -5.99
C PRO A 69 -20.16 -13.52 -4.54
N MET A 70 -20.85 -14.39 -3.78
CA MET A 70 -21.20 -14.09 -2.39
C MET A 70 -19.97 -14.15 -1.48
N MET A 71 -19.12 -15.17 -1.66
CA MET A 71 -17.83 -15.26 -0.97
C MET A 71 -16.89 -14.12 -1.38
N SER A 72 -16.86 -13.74 -2.66
CA SER A 72 -16.08 -12.59 -3.13
C SER A 72 -16.52 -11.29 -2.44
N LEU A 73 -17.83 -11.07 -2.28
CA LEU A 73 -18.36 -9.89 -1.57
C LEU A 73 -18.00 -9.93 -0.08
N MET A 74 -18.11 -11.10 0.56
CA MET A 74 -17.68 -11.29 1.94
C MET A 74 -16.19 -11.04 2.13
N ASN A 75 -15.36 -11.35 1.14
CA ASN A 75 -13.91 -11.14 1.20
C ASN A 75 -13.52 -9.68 0.97
N ALA A 76 -14.27 -8.94 0.15
CA ALA A 76 -14.02 -7.53 -0.14
C ALA A 76 -13.98 -6.65 1.13
N GLN A 77 -14.88 -6.90 2.10
CA GLN A 77 -14.88 -6.20 3.39
C GLN A 77 -13.62 -6.52 4.23
N PHE A 78 -13.09 -7.74 4.16
CA PHE A 78 -11.84 -8.10 4.82
C PHE A 78 -10.62 -7.48 4.13
N GLU A 79 -10.60 -7.44 2.79
CA GLU A 79 -9.56 -6.79 1.99
C GLU A 79 -9.49 -5.29 2.31
N GLN A 80 -10.64 -4.61 2.32
CA GLN A 80 -10.75 -3.22 2.74
C GLN A 80 -10.21 -3.02 4.16
N LYS A 81 -10.65 -3.85 5.12
CA LYS A 81 -10.23 -3.69 6.51
C LYS A 81 -8.74 -3.96 6.70
N ALA A 82 -8.18 -4.92 5.97
CA ALA A 82 -6.76 -5.21 5.98
C ALA A 82 -5.96 -4.01 5.47
N LEU A 83 -6.35 -3.43 4.33
CA LEU A 83 -5.67 -2.27 3.76
C LEU A 83 -5.77 -1.03 4.66
N GLU A 84 -6.95 -0.75 5.22
CA GLU A 84 -7.14 0.33 6.19
C GLU A 84 -6.18 0.16 7.38
N THR A 85 -6.09 -1.06 7.92
CA THR A 85 -5.19 -1.39 9.04
C THR A 85 -3.73 -1.20 8.65
N MET A 86 -3.34 -1.57 7.42
CA MET A 86 -1.99 -1.34 6.91
C MET A 86 -1.64 0.15 6.84
N LEU A 87 -2.59 1.01 6.45
CA LEU A 87 -2.40 2.46 6.41
C LEU A 87 -2.29 3.06 7.81
N VAL A 88 -3.17 2.69 8.73
CA VAL A 88 -3.18 3.20 10.11
C VAL A 88 -1.93 2.75 10.88
N LYS A 89 -1.49 1.50 10.67
CA LYS A 89 -0.34 0.90 11.37
C LYS A 89 0.93 0.87 10.54
N PHE A 90 1.02 1.71 9.52
CA PHE A 90 2.14 1.71 8.56
C PHE A 90 3.51 1.74 9.27
N ARG A 91 3.67 2.64 10.25
CA ARG A 91 4.93 2.78 11.00
C ARG A 91 5.30 1.53 11.79
N ASP A 92 4.33 0.85 12.41
CA ASP A 92 4.58 -0.35 13.20
C ASP A 92 4.87 -1.58 12.31
N LEU A 93 4.22 -1.63 11.14
CA LEU A 93 4.39 -2.70 10.15
C LEU A 93 5.75 -2.65 9.45
N PHE A 94 6.22 -1.44 9.11
CA PHE A 94 7.45 -1.22 8.35
C PHE A 94 8.57 -0.56 9.16
N SER A 95 8.42 -0.46 10.48
CA SER A 95 9.54 -0.15 11.37
C SER A 95 10.65 -1.17 11.11
N ARG A 96 11.90 -0.70 11.02
CA ARG A 96 13.05 -1.60 10.92
C ARG A 96 12.99 -2.52 12.12
N MET A 97 12.64 -3.78 11.91
CA MET A 97 13.03 -4.81 12.86
C MET A 97 14.55 -4.66 12.96
N SER A 98 15.09 -4.48 14.17
CA SER A 98 16.52 -4.44 14.44
C SER A 98 17.11 -5.84 14.21
N THR A 99 17.08 -6.29 12.96
CA THR A 99 17.78 -7.46 12.47
C THR A 99 18.78 -6.94 11.46
N THR A 100 20.03 -6.91 11.90
CA THR A 100 21.22 -6.67 11.08
C THR A 100 21.17 -7.58 9.86
N GLN A 101 20.81 -7.02 8.70
CA GLN A 101 21.16 -7.59 7.41
C GLN A 101 21.84 -6.49 6.60
N ASN A 102 23.16 -6.64 6.51
CA ASN A 102 24.02 -5.94 5.56
C ASN A 102 23.50 -6.19 4.15
N PHE A 103 22.79 -5.22 3.58
CA PHE A 103 22.61 -5.09 2.13
C PHE A 103 23.09 -3.71 1.72
N GLU A 104 24.40 -3.49 1.85
CA GLU A 104 25.09 -2.55 0.99
C GLU A 104 25.36 -3.24 -0.35
N ALA A 105 24.52 -2.93 -1.33
CA ALA A 105 24.88 -3.09 -2.74
C ALA A 105 24.01 -2.15 -3.59
N ASN A 106 24.49 -0.92 -3.73
CA ASN A 106 24.48 -0.13 -4.96
C ASN A 106 23.20 -0.17 -5.82
N ALA A 107 22.24 0.70 -5.52
CA ALA A 107 21.26 1.14 -6.52
C ALA A 107 21.33 2.66 -6.60
N LYS A 108 22.01 3.18 -7.64
CA LYS A 108 21.80 4.53 -8.16
C LYS A 108 20.30 4.72 -8.34
N ARG A 109 19.65 5.46 -7.44
CA ARG A 109 18.28 5.92 -7.66
C ARG A 109 18.31 6.86 -8.87
N PRO A 110 17.63 6.57 -9.99
CA PRO A 110 17.43 7.58 -10.99
C PRO A 110 16.61 8.72 -10.37
N SER A 111 17.03 9.96 -10.62
CA SER A 111 16.25 11.16 -10.25
C SER A 111 14.87 11.08 -10.89
N PHE A 112 13.85 11.56 -10.17
CA PHE A 112 12.49 11.74 -10.71
C PHE A 112 12.49 12.63 -11.97
N ASP A 113 13.51 13.47 -12.17
CA ASP A 113 13.67 14.29 -13.38
C ASP A 113 13.83 13.46 -14.67
N ALA A 114 14.30 12.20 -14.56
CA ALA A 114 14.52 11.33 -15.71
C ALA A 114 13.24 10.71 -16.29
N LEU A 115 12.09 10.92 -15.64
CA LEU A 115 10.77 10.38 -16.06
C LEU A 115 9.87 11.44 -16.69
N ARG A 116 10.36 12.66 -16.92
CA ARG A 116 9.58 13.68 -17.62
C ARG A 116 9.53 13.32 -19.11
N ILE A 117 8.47 12.62 -19.50
CA ILE A 117 8.08 12.48 -20.90
C ILE A 117 7.99 13.91 -21.45
N SER A 118 8.90 14.25 -22.35
CA SER A 118 8.86 15.53 -23.07
C SER A 118 7.48 15.69 -23.68
N ASP A 119 6.84 16.81 -23.38
CA ASP A 119 5.55 17.24 -23.87
C ASP A 119 5.62 17.39 -25.40
N GLN A 120 5.50 16.27 -26.12
CA GLN A 120 5.24 16.27 -27.55
C GLN A 120 3.73 16.33 -27.71
N THR A 121 3.21 17.55 -27.73
CA THR A 121 1.88 17.80 -28.28
C THR A 121 1.89 17.36 -29.75
N PRO A 122 1.10 16.36 -30.16
CA PRO A 122 1.03 15.97 -31.55
C PRO A 122 0.37 17.11 -32.33
N HIS A 123 1.11 17.72 -33.25
CA HIS A 123 0.55 18.68 -34.19
C HIS A 123 -0.31 17.91 -35.19
N PHE A 124 -1.63 17.95 -35.02
CA PHE A 124 -2.56 17.49 -36.03
C PHE A 124 -2.58 18.51 -37.16
N ASP A 125 -1.98 18.15 -38.30
CA ASP A 125 -2.22 18.84 -39.56
C ASP A 125 -3.70 18.72 -39.91
N LYS A 126 -4.36 19.87 -40.06
CA LYS A 126 -5.75 19.96 -40.49
C LYS A 126 -5.83 19.48 -41.94
N VAL A 127 -6.58 18.41 -42.16
CA VAL A 127 -7.13 18.04 -43.48
C VAL A 127 -8.47 18.74 -43.66
#